data_AF-A0A0S7YCJ5-F1
#
_entry.id   AF-A0A0S7YCJ5-F1
#
_cell.length_a   1.000
_cell.length_b   1.000
_cell.length_c   1.000
_cell.angle_alpha   90.00
_cell.angle_beta   90.00
_cell.angle_gamma   90.00
#
_symmetry.space_group_name_H-M   'P 1'
#
loop_
_entity.id
_entity.type
_entity.pdbx_description
1 polymer ?
#
loop_
_entity_poly.entity_id
_entity_poly.type
_entity_poly.pdbx_seq_one_letter_code
_entity_poly.pdbx_strand_id
1 'polypeptide(L)'
;MRTALVLALGTAVVIGAPTAAATEVPWDEQNRAMGYLILHLSNINLVGGLNLTREQAVALRDIARQVEAASPSVPTMTGAFRADLGEVRDVYLEVRRRLLAGEEIDERLRRRVAEARKIESAVVRLSITELDAGRSGCAACHQPPQASDVRALGAQPYASTVRQAGLGAAQRKAVFLAHQEGVFGKRGVWAVALAAEKVDRILTPAQKEGLAEFSCCITPPRSLTDPMRFGQAESGEEAVEILRRVRQVPDALWSMVRDRALAQAEEIVVVIAPGADRQRKSAVRDEVARIYQRARALDDVAFELDRNQLAAELTRATRPGPEQTDRQRRYMTAFFLTVPGAVDAYDALLRRLDRETAAVP
;
A
#
# COMPACT_ATOMS: atom_id res chain seq x y z
N MET A 1 -41.34 65.90 28.39
CA MET A 1 -40.07 65.90 27.64
C MET A 1 -39.73 64.46 27.29
N ARG A 2 -39.83 64.08 26.01
CA ARG A 2 -39.49 62.73 25.52
C ARG A 2 -38.21 62.84 24.68
N THR A 3 -37.13 62.24 25.15
CA THR A 3 -35.83 62.19 24.49
C THR A 3 -35.79 60.98 23.56
N ALA A 4 -35.66 61.19 22.25
CA ALA A 4 -35.50 60.14 21.26
C ALA A 4 -34.00 59.82 21.11
N LEU A 5 -33.62 58.57 21.38
CA LEU A 5 -32.29 58.03 21.19
C LEU A 5 -32.21 57.43 19.78
N VAL A 6 -31.48 58.07 18.87
CA VAL A 6 -31.22 57.56 17.52
C VAL A 6 -29.94 56.72 17.58
N LEU A 7 -30.09 55.39 17.49
CA LEU A 7 -28.96 54.47 17.36
C LEU A 7 -28.55 54.41 15.88
N ALA A 8 -27.38 54.94 15.55
CA ALA A 8 -26.77 54.79 14.23
C ALA A 8 -26.05 53.43 14.16
N LEU A 9 -26.60 52.48 13.40
CA LEU A 9 -25.87 51.27 12.98
C LEU A 9 -24.84 51.65 11.91
N GLY A 10 -23.58 51.75 12.31
CA GLY A 10 -22.47 51.83 11.38
C GLY A 10 -22.14 50.46 10.80
N THR A 11 -22.43 50.23 9.52
CA THR A 11 -21.91 49.09 8.76
C THR A 11 -20.40 49.26 8.56
N ALA A 12 -19.62 48.55 9.35
CA ALA A 12 -18.18 48.42 9.11
C ALA A 12 -17.97 47.56 7.85
N VAL A 13 -17.60 48.20 6.75
CA VAL A 13 -17.13 47.50 5.54
C VAL A 13 -15.73 46.99 5.85
N VAL A 14 -15.63 45.70 6.19
CA VAL A 14 -14.34 45.01 6.30
C VAL A 14 -13.84 44.80 4.87
N ILE A 15 -12.95 45.69 4.42
CA ILE A 15 -12.20 45.50 3.18
C ILE A 15 -11.18 44.38 3.47
N GLY A 16 -11.58 43.13 3.20
CA GLY A 16 -10.68 41.98 3.28
C GLY A 16 -9.55 42.18 2.29
N ALA A 17 -8.30 42.22 2.79
CA ALA A 17 -7.14 42.21 1.92
C ALA A 17 -7.23 40.98 0.99
N PRO A 18 -6.94 41.13 -0.32
CA PRO A 18 -6.97 40.00 -1.23
C PRO A 18 -6.02 38.93 -0.70
N THR A 19 -6.56 37.80 -0.27
CA THR A 19 -5.76 36.61 0.03
C THR A 19 -5.07 36.23 -1.26
N ALA A 20 -3.74 36.41 -1.31
CA ALA A 20 -2.94 35.95 -2.43
C ALA A 20 -3.31 34.49 -2.72
N ALA A 21 -3.83 34.23 -3.92
CA ALA A 21 -4.20 32.89 -4.32
C ALA A 21 -2.96 32.01 -4.20
N ALA A 22 -3.06 30.93 -3.42
CA ALA A 22 -1.95 30.01 -3.27
C ALA A 22 -1.56 29.46 -4.64
N THR A 23 -0.32 29.65 -5.05
CA THR A 23 0.20 29.10 -6.30
C THR A 23 0.07 27.57 -6.25
N GLU A 24 -0.52 27.00 -7.30
CA GLU A 24 -0.64 25.55 -7.43
C GLU A 24 0.75 24.92 -7.54
N VAL A 25 0.95 23.84 -6.79
CA VAL A 25 2.20 23.05 -6.81
C VAL A 25 2.34 22.39 -8.19
N PRO A 26 3.53 22.34 -8.81
CA PRO A 26 3.75 21.62 -10.06
C PRO A 26 3.26 20.17 -10.01
N TRP A 27 2.70 19.65 -11.11
CA TRP A 27 2.10 18.31 -11.16
C TRP A 27 3.07 17.18 -10.75
N ASP A 28 4.32 17.27 -11.19
CA ASP A 28 5.36 16.30 -10.86
C ASP A 28 5.67 16.28 -9.36
N GLU A 29 5.71 17.46 -8.73
CA GLU A 29 5.82 17.59 -7.27
C GLU A 29 4.59 17.03 -6.56
N GLN A 30 3.38 17.30 -7.06
CA GLN A 30 2.14 16.75 -6.50
C GLN A 30 2.15 15.21 -6.56
N ASN A 31 2.48 14.64 -7.73
CA ASN A 31 2.52 13.19 -7.93
C ASN A 31 3.60 12.53 -7.07
N ARG A 32 4.78 13.17 -6.95
CA ARG A 32 5.86 12.71 -6.07
C ARG A 32 5.44 12.73 -4.61
N ALA A 33 4.74 13.77 -4.15
CA ALA A 33 4.23 13.88 -2.79
C ALA A 33 3.18 12.79 -2.48
N MET A 34 2.26 12.51 -3.41
CA MET A 34 1.28 11.43 -3.24
C MET A 34 1.93 10.05 -3.20
N GLY A 35 2.88 9.78 -4.10
CA GLY A 35 3.66 8.53 -4.08
C GLY A 35 4.45 8.36 -2.78
N TYR A 36 5.06 9.42 -2.28
CA TYR A 36 5.73 9.44 -0.97
C TYR A 36 4.76 9.08 0.16
N LEU A 37 3.57 9.72 0.23
CA LEU A 37 2.62 9.47 1.33
C LEU A 37 2.20 8.01 1.39
N ILE A 38 1.94 7.38 0.24
CA ILE A 38 1.55 5.97 0.16
C ILE A 38 2.66 5.06 0.69
N LEU A 39 3.90 5.28 0.24
CA LEU A 39 5.04 4.49 0.67
C LEU A 39 5.39 4.70 2.14
N HIS A 40 5.28 5.93 2.63
CA HIS A 40 5.58 6.25 4.01
C HIS A 40 4.48 5.72 4.96
N LEU A 41 3.21 5.77 4.59
CA LEU A 41 2.11 5.11 5.33
C LEU A 41 2.32 3.60 5.39
N SER A 42 2.75 3.01 4.28
CA SER A 42 3.10 1.58 4.22
C SER A 42 4.30 1.25 5.09
N ASN A 43 5.32 2.12 5.12
CA ASN A 43 6.46 1.99 6.01
C ASN A 43 6.04 2.06 7.49
N ILE A 44 5.20 3.00 7.89
CA ILE A 44 4.71 3.10 9.28
C ILE A 44 3.96 1.83 9.68
N ASN A 45 3.06 1.33 8.81
CA ASN A 45 2.33 0.09 9.05
C ASN A 45 3.28 -1.11 9.16
N LEU A 46 4.27 -1.20 8.28
CA LEU A 46 5.25 -2.27 8.29
C LEU A 46 6.10 -2.25 9.58
N VAL A 47 6.68 -1.10 9.94
CA VAL A 47 7.46 -0.92 11.16
C VAL A 47 6.63 -1.22 12.40
N GLY A 48 5.37 -0.76 12.43
CA GLY A 48 4.45 -1.00 13.54
C GLY A 48 4.02 -2.45 13.68
N GLY A 49 3.90 -3.19 12.58
CA GLY A 49 3.54 -4.61 12.61
C GLY A 49 4.72 -5.52 12.94
N LEU A 50 5.98 -5.08 12.76
CA LEU A 50 7.13 -6.03 12.68
C LEU A 50 7.54 -6.60 14.03
N ASN A 51 6.92 -6.10 15.11
CA ASN A 51 7.28 -6.43 16.48
C ASN A 51 8.79 -6.35 16.69
N LEU A 52 9.38 -5.28 16.15
CA LEU A 52 10.81 -5.06 16.25
C LEU A 52 11.16 -4.89 17.73
N THR A 53 12.24 -5.55 18.15
CA THR A 53 12.83 -5.21 19.44
C THR A 53 13.36 -3.78 19.41
N ARG A 54 13.62 -3.21 20.58
CA ARG A 54 14.22 -1.88 20.69
C ARG A 54 15.55 -1.80 19.95
N GLU A 55 16.38 -2.84 20.06
CA GLU A 55 17.69 -2.95 19.39
C GLU A 55 17.53 -2.99 17.87
N GLN A 56 16.60 -3.80 17.36
CA GLN A 56 16.30 -3.86 15.93
C GLN A 56 15.83 -2.50 15.40
N ALA A 57 14.92 -1.83 16.12
CA ALA A 57 14.40 -0.53 15.74
C ALA A 57 15.49 0.56 15.71
N VAL A 58 16.41 0.59 16.69
CA VAL A 58 17.56 1.51 16.67
C VAL A 58 18.46 1.24 15.47
N ALA A 59 18.84 -0.03 15.23
CA ALA A 59 19.72 -0.39 14.12
C ALA A 59 19.11 -0.04 12.75
N LEU A 60 17.81 -0.32 12.56
CA LEU A 60 17.10 0.02 11.32
C LEU A 60 16.96 1.54 11.14
N ARG A 61 16.70 2.30 12.21
CA ARG A 61 16.65 3.77 12.17
C ARG A 61 17.97 4.36 11.71
N ASP A 62 19.09 3.85 12.21
CA ASP A 62 20.41 4.38 11.86
C ASP A 62 20.80 4.06 10.41
N ILE A 63 20.34 2.92 9.87
CA ILE A 63 20.44 2.64 8.44
C ILE A 63 19.53 3.57 7.63
N ALA A 64 18.28 3.77 8.07
CA ALA A 64 17.33 4.67 7.40
C ALA A 64 17.88 6.10 7.30
N ARG A 65 18.53 6.62 8.36
CA ARG A 65 19.22 7.92 8.33
C ARG A 65 20.30 8.00 7.25
N GLN A 66 21.08 6.94 7.06
CA GLN A 66 22.12 6.89 6.01
C GLN A 66 21.51 6.91 4.61
N VAL A 67 20.43 6.15 4.39
CA VAL A 67 19.71 6.12 3.11
C VAL A 67 19.04 7.47 2.84
N GLU A 68 18.42 8.08 3.85
CA GLU A 68 17.76 9.38 3.75
C GLU A 68 18.75 10.50 3.43
N ALA A 69 19.94 10.50 4.03
CA ALA A 69 21.00 11.46 3.72
C ALA A 69 21.50 11.36 2.25
N ALA A 70 21.31 10.21 1.60
CA ALA A 70 21.62 10.01 0.18
C ALA A 70 20.42 10.22 -0.76
N SER A 71 19.22 10.39 -0.20
CA SER A 71 17.97 10.53 -0.94
C SER A 71 17.58 12.00 -1.09
N PRO A 72 16.75 12.34 -2.08
CA PRO A 72 16.07 13.63 -2.13
C PRO A 72 15.31 13.90 -0.82
N SER A 73 15.21 15.17 -0.44
CA SER A 73 14.39 15.58 0.70
C SER A 73 12.95 15.09 0.54
N VAL A 74 12.32 14.77 1.67
CA VAL A 74 10.89 14.47 1.73
C VAL A 74 10.11 15.62 1.06
N PRO A 75 9.20 15.31 0.11
CA PRO A 75 8.39 16.34 -0.53
C PRO A 75 7.62 17.18 0.49
N THR A 76 7.58 18.49 0.28
CA THR A 76 6.74 19.37 1.10
C THR A 76 5.27 19.09 0.82
N MET A 77 4.46 18.98 1.87
CA MET A 77 3.01 18.80 1.75
C MET A 77 2.25 20.13 1.75
N THR A 78 2.99 21.24 1.68
CA THR A 78 2.47 22.62 1.66
C THR A 78 2.14 23.07 0.24
N GLY A 79 1.18 23.99 0.11
CA GLY A 79 0.73 24.52 -1.18
C GLY A 79 -0.62 23.96 -1.62
N ALA A 80 -1.13 24.54 -2.70
CA ALA A 80 -2.39 24.10 -3.32
C ALA A 80 -2.10 22.90 -4.24
N PHE A 81 -2.67 21.75 -3.89
CA PHE A 81 -2.81 20.63 -4.82
C PHE A 81 -4.01 20.88 -5.73
N ARG A 82 -4.07 20.13 -6.83
CA ARG A 82 -5.32 19.96 -7.58
C ARG A 82 -6.44 19.55 -6.62
N ALA A 83 -7.65 20.05 -6.87
CA ALA A 83 -8.78 19.86 -5.96
C ALA A 83 -9.07 18.37 -5.67
N ASP A 84 -8.90 17.49 -6.65
CA ASP A 84 -9.07 16.03 -6.50
C ASP A 84 -8.01 15.40 -5.59
N LEU A 85 -6.75 15.85 -5.67
CA LEU A 85 -5.66 15.36 -4.83
C LEU A 85 -5.56 16.04 -3.47
N GLY A 86 -6.09 17.26 -3.31
CA GLY A 86 -6.08 17.97 -2.04
C GLY A 86 -6.81 17.20 -0.92
N GLU A 87 -8.00 16.70 -1.21
CA GLU A 87 -8.76 15.88 -0.25
C GLU A 87 -8.05 14.55 0.07
N VAL A 88 -7.52 13.88 -0.95
CA VAL A 88 -6.76 12.62 -0.79
C VAL A 88 -5.54 12.84 0.12
N ARG A 89 -4.76 13.91 -0.14
CA ARG A 89 -3.61 14.31 0.67
C ARG A 89 -4.02 14.50 2.12
N ASP A 90 -5.09 15.25 2.37
CA ASP A 90 -5.52 15.59 3.73
C ASP A 90 -5.94 14.34 4.51
N VAL A 91 -6.66 13.41 3.86
CA VAL A 91 -6.99 12.10 4.43
C VAL A 91 -5.71 11.31 4.77
N TYR A 92 -4.73 11.25 3.87
CA TYR A 92 -3.48 10.52 4.10
C TYR A 92 -2.62 11.15 5.21
N LEU A 93 -2.58 12.48 5.31
CA LEU A 93 -1.91 13.18 6.40
C LEU A 93 -2.60 12.93 7.76
N GLU A 94 -3.93 12.85 7.78
CA GLU A 94 -4.68 12.46 8.97
C GLU A 94 -4.30 11.05 9.43
N VAL A 95 -4.31 10.07 8.50
CA VAL A 95 -3.89 8.70 8.80
C VAL A 95 -2.45 8.66 9.30
N ARG A 96 -1.52 9.34 8.62
CA ARG A 96 -0.11 9.39 9.00
C ARG A 96 0.06 9.85 10.44
N ARG A 97 -0.58 10.95 10.80
CA ARG A 97 -0.54 11.51 12.15
C ARG A 97 -1.02 10.51 13.20
N ARG A 98 -2.17 9.85 12.96
CA ARG A 98 -2.72 8.85 13.87
C ARG A 98 -1.79 7.64 14.03
N LEU A 99 -1.29 7.09 12.92
CA LEU A 99 -0.39 5.94 12.96
C LEU A 99 0.93 6.24 13.70
N LEU A 100 1.53 7.43 13.47
CA LEU A 100 2.73 7.85 14.21
C LEU A 100 2.46 8.11 15.70
N ALA A 101 1.23 8.46 16.07
CA ALA A 101 0.81 8.56 17.46
C ALA A 101 0.53 7.18 18.10
N GLY A 102 0.45 6.12 17.30
CA GLY A 102 0.02 4.79 17.75
C GLY A 102 -1.49 4.68 17.96
N GLU A 103 -2.27 5.57 17.35
CA GLU A 103 -3.73 5.59 17.44
C GLU A 103 -4.35 4.63 16.41
N GLU A 104 -5.50 4.04 16.77
CA GLU A 104 -6.27 3.22 15.85
C GLU A 104 -6.95 4.08 14.76
N ILE A 105 -7.04 3.50 13.55
CA ILE A 105 -7.81 4.06 12.44
C ILE A 105 -9.25 3.58 12.56
N ASP A 106 -10.12 4.48 13.03
CA ASP A 106 -11.55 4.21 13.17
C ASP A 106 -12.24 3.96 11.80
N GLU A 107 -13.41 3.34 11.85
CA GLU A 107 -14.13 2.91 10.65
C GLU A 107 -14.57 4.08 9.75
N ARG A 108 -14.78 5.27 10.33
CA ARG A 108 -15.08 6.48 9.55
C ARG A 108 -13.86 6.91 8.73
N LEU A 109 -12.68 6.92 9.34
CA LEU A 109 -11.44 7.25 8.65
C LEU A 109 -11.09 6.17 7.61
N ARG A 110 -11.30 4.88 7.90
CA ARG A 110 -11.12 3.80 6.91
C ARG A 110 -11.96 3.99 5.65
N ARG A 111 -13.25 4.34 5.79
CA ARG A 111 -14.11 4.63 4.62
C ARG A 111 -13.59 5.81 3.80
N ARG A 112 -13.12 6.87 4.47
CA ARG A 112 -12.49 8.03 3.79
C ARG A 112 -11.21 7.63 3.07
N VAL A 113 -10.38 6.78 3.67
CA VAL A 113 -9.17 6.24 3.02
C VAL A 113 -9.53 5.40 1.80
N ALA A 114 -10.55 4.53 1.89
CA ALA A 114 -10.99 3.74 0.76
C ALA A 114 -11.46 4.63 -0.41
N GLU A 115 -12.20 5.71 -0.13
CA GLU A 115 -12.61 6.66 -1.15
C GLU A 115 -11.42 7.44 -1.72
N ALA A 116 -10.53 7.93 -0.86
CA ALA A 116 -9.30 8.59 -1.27
C ALA A 116 -8.41 7.71 -2.17
N ARG A 117 -8.31 6.39 -1.87
CA ARG A 117 -7.62 5.41 -2.73
C ARG A 117 -8.26 5.33 -4.11
N LYS A 118 -9.59 5.33 -4.23
CA LYS A 118 -10.26 5.26 -5.55
C LYS A 118 -9.92 6.48 -6.41
N ILE A 119 -9.97 7.67 -5.80
CA ILE A 119 -9.64 8.93 -6.48
C ILE A 119 -8.17 8.93 -6.91
N GLU A 120 -7.25 8.63 -5.99
CA GLU A 120 -5.82 8.53 -6.28
C GLU A 120 -5.55 7.53 -7.41
N SER A 121 -6.16 6.35 -7.35
CA SER A 121 -5.91 5.30 -8.34
C SER A 121 -6.52 5.69 -9.69
N ALA A 122 -7.62 6.44 -9.74
CA ALA A 122 -8.13 7.02 -10.99
C ALA A 122 -7.15 8.06 -11.57
N VAL A 123 -6.63 8.97 -10.74
CA VAL A 123 -5.66 10.00 -11.14
C VAL A 123 -4.35 9.37 -11.66
N VAL A 124 -3.81 8.37 -10.94
CA VAL A 124 -2.60 7.64 -11.36
C VAL A 124 -2.84 6.92 -12.69
N ARG A 125 -3.97 6.22 -12.85
CA ARG A 125 -4.29 5.53 -14.11
C ARG A 125 -4.35 6.46 -15.31
N LEU A 126 -5.03 7.59 -15.15
CA LEU A 126 -5.20 8.58 -16.21
C LEU A 126 -3.92 9.34 -16.54
N SER A 127 -3.01 9.43 -15.59
CA SER A 127 -1.74 10.12 -15.81
C SER A 127 -0.71 9.24 -16.52
N ILE A 128 -0.85 7.91 -16.54
CA ILE A 128 0.14 7.02 -17.16
C ILE A 128 0.24 7.25 -18.68
N THR A 129 1.42 7.66 -19.11
CA THR A 129 1.79 7.80 -20.53
C THR A 129 2.71 6.66 -20.97
N GLU A 130 3.06 6.63 -22.26
CA GLU A 130 4.17 5.81 -22.73
C GLU A 130 5.47 6.25 -22.03
N LEU A 131 6.32 5.27 -21.71
CA LEU A 131 7.58 5.51 -21.03
C LEU A 131 8.55 6.23 -21.97
N ASP A 132 8.97 7.43 -21.59
CA ASP A 132 10.12 8.09 -22.22
C ASP A 132 11.41 7.52 -21.64
N ALA A 133 12.08 6.64 -22.40
CA ALA A 133 13.32 5.97 -21.99
C ALA A 133 14.48 6.93 -21.69
N GLY A 134 14.38 8.21 -22.09
CA GLY A 134 15.38 9.24 -21.81
C GLY A 134 15.15 10.01 -20.51
N ARG A 135 13.99 9.85 -19.86
CA ARG A 135 13.63 10.58 -18.62
C ARG A 135 13.59 9.64 -17.43
N SER A 136 13.84 10.17 -16.24
CA SER A 136 13.59 9.45 -14.98
C SER A 136 12.69 10.25 -14.04
N GLY A 137 12.20 9.59 -13.00
CA GLY A 137 11.22 10.15 -12.07
C GLY A 137 9.78 10.13 -12.58
N CYS A 138 8.88 10.76 -11.83
CA CYS A 138 7.44 10.70 -12.07
C CYS A 138 7.04 11.22 -13.45
N ALA A 139 7.63 12.33 -13.91
CA ALA A 139 7.30 12.94 -15.21
C ALA A 139 7.70 12.10 -16.43
N ALA A 140 8.51 11.04 -16.25
CA ALA A 140 8.84 10.10 -17.32
C ALA A 140 7.68 9.16 -17.67
N CYS A 141 6.76 8.96 -16.72
CA CYS A 141 5.62 8.03 -16.86
C CYS A 141 4.27 8.72 -16.65
N HIS A 142 4.23 9.94 -16.12
CA HIS A 142 3.00 10.61 -15.70
C HIS A 142 2.84 12.01 -16.27
N GLN A 143 1.65 12.30 -16.80
CA GLN A 143 1.18 13.64 -17.19
C GLN A 143 -0.10 14.01 -16.42
N PRO A 144 -0.35 15.31 -16.17
CA PRO A 144 -1.54 15.72 -15.42
C PRO A 144 -2.82 15.30 -16.16
N PRO A 145 -3.74 14.57 -15.51
CA PRO A 145 -4.97 14.15 -16.16
C PRO A 145 -5.96 15.32 -16.26
N GLN A 146 -6.88 15.26 -17.23
CA GLN A 146 -7.98 16.21 -17.31
C GLN A 146 -8.96 15.96 -16.15
N ALA A 147 -9.42 17.02 -15.49
CA ALA A 147 -10.28 16.91 -14.31
C ALA A 147 -11.66 16.28 -14.61
N SER A 148 -12.13 16.37 -15.85
CA SER A 148 -13.34 15.69 -16.34
C SER A 148 -13.22 14.17 -16.28
N ASP A 149 -12.04 13.66 -16.59
CA ASP A 149 -11.82 12.23 -16.83
C ASP A 149 -11.74 11.47 -15.50
N VAL A 150 -11.18 12.11 -14.46
CA VAL A 150 -11.07 11.56 -13.11
C VAL A 150 -12.46 11.25 -12.54
N ARG A 151 -13.42 12.17 -12.71
CA ARG A 151 -14.80 11.99 -12.25
C ARG A 151 -15.52 10.87 -13.01
N ALA A 152 -15.28 10.76 -14.32
CA ALA A 152 -15.87 9.71 -15.13
C ALA A 152 -15.36 8.30 -14.74
N LEU A 153 -14.07 8.17 -14.42
CA LEU A 153 -13.44 6.89 -14.07
C LEU A 153 -13.60 6.45 -12.62
N GLY A 154 -13.87 7.37 -11.69
CA GLY A 154 -14.21 7.01 -10.30
C GLY A 154 -15.41 6.08 -10.19
N ALA A 155 -16.26 6.03 -11.21
CA ALA A 155 -17.43 5.16 -11.30
C ALA A 155 -17.17 3.78 -11.94
N GLN A 156 -16.01 3.54 -12.55
CA GLN A 156 -15.74 2.28 -13.25
C GLN A 156 -14.84 1.31 -12.46
N PRO A 157 -15.18 0.01 -12.41
CA PRO A 157 -14.31 -1.00 -11.82
C PRO A 157 -12.96 -1.11 -12.54
N TYR A 158 -11.95 -1.62 -11.82
CA TYR A 158 -10.52 -1.67 -12.15
C TYR A 158 -10.15 -2.23 -13.56
N ALA A 159 -10.33 -1.45 -14.63
CA ALA A 159 -9.94 -1.84 -16.00
C ALA A 159 -8.47 -1.52 -16.39
N SER A 160 -7.57 -1.24 -15.43
CA SER A 160 -6.21 -0.73 -15.72
C SER A 160 -5.15 -1.76 -16.07
N THR A 161 -5.47 -3.05 -16.07
CA THR A 161 -4.50 -4.11 -16.39
C THR A 161 -4.11 -4.13 -17.87
N VAL A 162 -4.87 -3.49 -18.75
CA VAL A 162 -4.69 -3.62 -20.22
C VAL A 162 -3.40 -2.96 -20.73
N ARG A 163 -2.97 -1.81 -20.19
CA ARG A 163 -1.75 -1.13 -20.70
C ARG A 163 -0.43 -1.75 -20.21
N GLN A 164 -0.40 -2.31 -19.00
CA GLN A 164 0.83 -2.92 -18.47
C GLN A 164 1.04 -4.36 -18.96
N ALA A 165 -0.02 -5.07 -19.32
CA ALA A 165 0.04 -6.43 -19.84
C ALA A 165 0.88 -6.59 -21.11
N GLY A 166 1.00 -5.51 -21.90
CA GLY A 166 1.81 -5.49 -23.13
C GLY A 166 3.28 -5.13 -22.94
N LEU A 167 3.71 -4.73 -21.73
CA LEU A 167 5.10 -4.30 -21.54
C LEU A 167 6.07 -5.49 -21.59
N GLY A 168 7.19 -5.33 -22.29
CA GLY A 168 8.29 -6.29 -22.24
C GLY A 168 9.01 -6.29 -20.89
N ALA A 169 9.82 -7.32 -20.63
CA ALA A 169 10.61 -7.42 -19.39
C ALA A 169 11.54 -6.21 -19.16
N ALA A 170 12.14 -5.68 -20.24
CA ALA A 170 12.99 -4.48 -20.20
C ALA A 170 12.20 -3.23 -19.80
N GLN A 171 11.00 -3.03 -20.35
CA GLN A 171 10.14 -1.90 -19.99
C GLN A 171 9.67 -1.99 -18.54
N ARG A 172 9.25 -3.18 -18.07
CA ARG A 172 8.91 -3.39 -16.65
C ARG A 172 10.08 -3.03 -15.72
N LYS A 173 11.30 -3.44 -16.08
CA LYS A 173 12.52 -3.09 -15.33
C LYS A 173 12.75 -1.57 -15.34
N ALA A 174 12.57 -0.91 -16.48
CA ALA A 174 12.75 0.53 -16.59
C ALA A 174 11.71 1.31 -15.77
N VAL A 175 10.43 0.92 -15.84
CA VAL A 175 9.36 1.48 -15.00
C VAL A 175 9.69 1.30 -13.52
N PHE A 176 10.12 0.10 -13.11
CA PHE A 176 10.49 -0.16 -11.73
C PHE A 176 11.66 0.73 -11.25
N LEU A 177 12.72 0.86 -12.05
CA LEU A 177 13.83 1.77 -11.75
C LEU A 177 13.40 3.23 -11.70
N ALA A 178 12.52 3.68 -12.60
CA ALA A 178 12.01 5.05 -12.60
C ALA A 178 11.22 5.36 -11.31
N HIS A 179 10.44 4.40 -10.80
CA HIS A 179 9.75 4.55 -9.51
C HIS A 179 10.75 4.62 -8.34
N GLN A 180 11.76 3.75 -8.33
CA GLN A 180 12.80 3.78 -7.31
C GLN A 180 13.56 5.12 -7.30
N GLU A 181 13.95 5.62 -8.48
CA GLU A 181 14.61 6.93 -8.61
C GLU A 181 13.67 8.08 -8.24
N GLY A 182 12.37 8.00 -8.52
CA GLY A 182 11.41 9.02 -8.11
C GLY A 182 11.29 9.17 -6.58
N VAL A 183 11.47 8.07 -5.85
CA VAL A 183 11.38 8.02 -4.39
C VAL A 183 12.73 8.35 -3.74
N PHE A 184 13.78 7.64 -4.14
CA PHE A 184 15.08 7.66 -3.49
C PHE A 184 16.13 8.50 -4.23
N GLY A 185 15.85 8.96 -5.44
CA GLY A 185 16.89 9.49 -6.34
C GLY A 185 17.96 8.45 -6.67
N LYS A 186 18.85 8.77 -7.61
CA LYS A 186 19.90 7.82 -8.03
C LYS A 186 20.82 7.39 -6.87
N ARG A 187 21.24 8.36 -6.05
CA ARG A 187 22.14 8.12 -4.91
C ARG A 187 21.45 7.30 -3.81
N GLY A 188 20.18 7.58 -3.50
CA GLY A 188 19.43 6.80 -2.52
C GLY A 188 19.14 5.38 -3.00
N VAL A 189 18.85 5.15 -4.29
CA VAL A 189 18.71 3.79 -4.85
C VAL A 189 19.96 2.95 -4.61
N TRP A 190 21.14 3.53 -4.85
CA TRP A 190 22.41 2.89 -4.51
C TRP A 190 22.57 2.65 -3.01
N ALA A 191 22.20 3.62 -2.17
CA ALA A 191 22.26 3.47 -0.71
C ALA A 191 21.35 2.33 -0.21
N VAL A 192 20.13 2.20 -0.74
CA VAL A 192 19.23 1.06 -0.45
C VAL A 192 19.88 -0.26 -0.85
N ALA A 193 20.47 -0.33 -2.04
CA ALA A 193 21.14 -1.55 -2.52
C ALA A 193 22.30 -1.97 -1.59
N LEU A 194 23.08 -1.01 -1.10
CA LEU A 194 24.16 -1.26 -0.14
C LEU A 194 23.65 -1.61 1.27
N ALA A 195 22.48 -1.09 1.65
CA ALA A 195 21.83 -1.35 2.93
C ALA A 195 21.12 -2.71 2.99
N ALA A 196 20.73 -3.27 1.84
CA ALA A 196 19.91 -4.49 1.73
C ALA A 196 20.37 -5.64 2.63
N GLU A 197 21.66 -5.95 2.59
CA GLU A 197 22.24 -7.03 3.38
C GLU A 197 22.26 -6.72 4.89
N LYS A 198 22.51 -5.46 5.27
CA LYS A 198 22.52 -5.05 6.68
C LYS A 198 21.11 -5.12 7.28
N VAL A 199 20.11 -4.64 6.52
CA VAL A 199 18.70 -4.71 6.91
C VAL A 199 18.28 -6.16 7.09
N ASP A 200 18.60 -7.04 6.14
CA ASP A 200 18.23 -8.45 6.22
C ASP A 200 18.81 -9.16 7.45
N ARG A 201 20.04 -8.85 7.85
CA ARG A 201 20.66 -9.44 9.05
C ARG A 201 20.03 -9.01 10.37
N ILE A 202 19.37 -7.86 10.41
CA ILE A 202 18.69 -7.38 11.63
C ILE A 202 17.41 -8.19 11.89
N LEU A 203 16.76 -8.68 10.83
CA LEU A 203 15.46 -9.33 10.92
C LEU A 203 15.58 -10.82 11.27
N THR A 204 14.62 -11.30 12.05
CA THR A 204 14.46 -12.74 12.33
C THR A 204 13.92 -13.48 11.10
N PRO A 205 14.09 -14.82 11.01
CA PRO A 205 13.49 -15.61 9.94
C PRO A 205 11.97 -15.39 9.78
N ALA A 206 11.22 -15.33 10.89
CA ALA A 206 9.77 -15.11 10.87
C ALA A 206 9.39 -13.72 10.30
N GLN A 207 10.14 -12.67 10.68
CA GLN A 207 9.94 -11.33 10.11
C GLN A 207 10.22 -11.31 8.60
N LYS A 208 11.25 -12.04 8.13
CA LYS A 208 11.58 -12.14 6.69
C LYS A 208 10.49 -12.86 5.90
N GLU A 209 9.89 -13.90 6.47
CA GLU A 209 8.79 -14.63 5.86
C GLU A 209 7.55 -13.73 5.72
N GLY A 210 7.17 -13.02 6.80
CA GLY A 210 6.06 -12.05 6.74
C GLY A 210 6.29 -10.92 5.72
N LEU A 211 7.54 -10.48 5.56
CA LEU A 211 7.93 -9.49 4.54
C LEU A 211 7.89 -10.01 3.10
N ALA A 212 8.07 -11.32 2.88
CA ALA A 212 8.00 -11.90 1.54
C ALA A 212 6.59 -11.80 0.94
N GLU A 213 5.57 -11.74 1.80
CA GLU A 213 4.16 -11.59 1.43
C GLU A 213 3.67 -10.12 1.55
N PHE A 214 4.54 -9.20 1.99
CA PHE A 214 4.13 -7.81 2.24
C PHE A 214 3.69 -7.09 0.96
N SER A 215 2.52 -6.46 1.06
CA SER A 215 1.98 -5.56 0.05
C SER A 215 1.76 -4.17 0.65
N CYS A 216 2.20 -3.14 -0.09
CA CYS A 216 2.04 -1.73 0.22
C CYS A 216 0.59 -1.41 0.67
N CYS A 217 0.41 -0.95 1.90
CA CYS A 217 -0.91 -0.72 2.50
C CYS A 217 -1.00 0.63 3.20
N ILE A 218 -2.08 1.38 2.94
CA ILE A 218 -2.32 2.64 3.64
C ILE A 218 -3.02 2.43 4.99
N THR A 219 -3.99 1.51 5.02
CA THR A 219 -4.71 1.18 6.25
C THR A 219 -4.09 -0.08 6.86
N PRO A 220 -3.65 -0.05 8.13
CA PRO A 220 -3.21 -1.26 8.80
C PRO A 220 -4.36 -2.26 8.97
N PRO A 221 -4.07 -3.55 9.18
CA PRO A 221 -5.07 -4.51 9.62
C PRO A 221 -5.75 -4.05 10.92
N ARG A 222 -6.96 -4.55 11.18
CA ARG A 222 -7.84 -4.07 12.27
C ARG A 222 -7.22 -4.15 13.66
N SER A 223 -6.29 -5.08 13.86
CA SER A 223 -5.52 -5.19 15.08
C SER A 223 -4.04 -5.24 14.75
N LEU A 224 -3.26 -4.39 15.42
CA LEU A 224 -1.80 -4.48 15.45
C LEU A 224 -1.30 -5.48 16.50
N THR A 225 -2.19 -5.98 17.37
CA THR A 225 -1.83 -6.97 18.40
C THR A 225 -1.79 -8.40 17.87
N ASP A 226 -2.19 -8.63 16.60
CA ASP A 226 -1.96 -9.90 15.90
C ASP A 226 -0.67 -9.78 15.07
N PRO A 227 0.47 -10.25 15.61
CA PRO A 227 1.82 -9.93 15.12
C PRO A 227 2.16 -10.52 13.75
N MET A 228 1.31 -11.40 13.19
CA MET A 228 1.62 -12.13 11.95
C MET A 228 0.99 -11.56 10.68
N ARG A 229 0.24 -10.45 10.74
CA ARG A 229 -0.42 -9.89 9.55
C ARG A 229 0.14 -8.54 9.16
N PHE A 230 1.02 -8.55 8.17
CA PHE A 230 1.59 -7.36 7.54
C PHE A 230 0.89 -7.03 6.23
N GLY A 231 0.59 -5.76 5.98
CA GLY A 231 0.05 -5.34 4.69
C GLY A 231 -1.46 -5.55 4.53
N GLN A 232 -1.97 -5.26 3.32
CA GLN A 232 -3.28 -5.75 2.87
C GLN A 232 -3.18 -7.22 2.45
N ALA A 233 -2.47 -8.05 3.23
CA ALA A 233 -2.73 -9.47 3.15
C ALA A 233 -4.22 -9.60 3.47
N GLU A 234 -5.05 -9.81 2.45
CA GLU A 234 -6.48 -9.98 2.61
C GLU A 234 -6.69 -10.87 3.80
N SER A 235 -7.52 -10.42 4.74
CA SER A 235 -7.93 -11.25 5.86
C SER A 235 -8.28 -12.59 5.24
N GLY A 236 -7.53 -13.64 5.59
CA GLY A 236 -7.75 -14.97 5.03
C GLY A 236 -9.20 -15.42 5.14
N GLU A 237 -10.02 -14.73 5.94
CA GLU A 237 -11.49 -14.67 5.92
C GLU A 237 -12.14 -14.82 4.54
N GLU A 238 -11.74 -14.10 3.48
CA GLU A 238 -12.38 -14.29 2.16
C GLU A 238 -12.07 -15.68 1.60
N ALA A 239 -10.81 -16.11 1.68
CA ALA A 239 -10.38 -17.45 1.29
C ALA A 239 -11.02 -18.54 2.18
N VAL A 240 -11.14 -18.31 3.49
CA VAL A 240 -11.84 -19.19 4.45
C VAL A 240 -13.31 -19.32 4.07
N GLU A 241 -13.97 -18.22 3.70
CA GLU A 241 -15.36 -18.20 3.27
C GLU A 241 -15.56 -18.95 1.96
N ILE A 242 -14.64 -18.80 0.99
CA ILE A 242 -14.61 -19.61 -0.23
C ILE A 242 -14.48 -21.10 0.13
N LEU A 243 -13.55 -21.46 1.02
CA LEU A 243 -13.34 -22.85 1.44
C LEU A 243 -14.57 -23.43 2.14
N ARG A 244 -15.26 -22.65 3.00
CA ARG A 244 -16.54 -23.05 3.61
C ARG A 244 -17.61 -23.33 2.58
N ARG A 245 -17.79 -22.42 1.60
CA ARG A 245 -18.74 -22.61 0.51
C ARG A 245 -18.44 -23.86 -0.30
N VAL A 246 -17.16 -24.09 -0.61
CA VAL A 246 -16.70 -25.30 -1.32
C VAL A 246 -17.03 -26.57 -0.55
N ARG A 247 -16.89 -26.61 0.78
CA ARG A 247 -17.27 -27.77 1.63
C ARG A 247 -18.77 -28.04 1.63
N GLN A 248 -19.59 -26.99 1.57
CA GLN A 248 -21.06 -27.10 1.61
C GLN A 248 -21.69 -27.58 0.29
N VAL A 249 -20.94 -27.65 -0.81
CA VAL A 249 -21.48 -28.13 -2.10
C VAL A 249 -21.77 -29.64 -2.03
N PRO A 250 -22.97 -30.12 -2.35
CA PRO A 250 -23.26 -31.55 -2.42
C PRO A 250 -22.40 -32.28 -3.47
N ASP A 251 -22.03 -33.54 -3.23
CA ASP A 251 -21.15 -34.31 -4.13
C ASP A 251 -21.69 -34.41 -5.57
N ALA A 252 -23.00 -34.53 -5.73
CA ALA A 252 -23.67 -34.57 -7.04
C ALA A 252 -23.46 -33.30 -7.88
N LEU A 253 -23.17 -32.15 -7.23
CA LEU A 253 -22.96 -30.86 -7.88
C LEU A 253 -21.47 -30.47 -7.93
N TRP A 254 -20.60 -31.22 -7.25
CA TRP A 254 -19.22 -30.80 -7.02
C TRP A 254 -18.44 -30.64 -8.32
N SER A 255 -18.56 -31.56 -9.27
CA SER A 255 -17.85 -31.47 -10.56
C SER A 255 -18.14 -30.16 -11.29
N MET A 256 -19.42 -29.77 -11.36
CA MET A 256 -19.87 -28.54 -12.01
C MET A 256 -19.37 -27.30 -11.29
N VAL A 257 -19.52 -27.23 -9.96
CA VAL A 257 -19.11 -26.06 -9.17
C VAL A 257 -17.60 -25.92 -9.14
N ARG A 258 -16.87 -27.03 -9.04
CA ARG A 258 -15.40 -27.08 -9.06
C ARG A 258 -14.88 -26.45 -10.34
N ASP A 259 -15.36 -26.88 -11.50
CA ASP A 259 -14.82 -26.40 -12.77
C ASP A 259 -15.03 -24.89 -12.95
N ARG A 260 -16.15 -24.34 -12.46
CA ARG A 260 -16.41 -22.90 -12.42
C ARG A 260 -15.50 -22.17 -11.42
N ALA A 261 -15.33 -22.68 -10.22
CA ALA A 261 -14.46 -22.08 -9.21
C ALA A 261 -12.99 -22.07 -9.67
N LEU A 262 -12.54 -23.14 -10.34
CA LEU A 262 -11.22 -23.23 -10.95
C LEU A 262 -11.03 -22.24 -12.10
N ALA A 263 -12.06 -22.03 -12.94
CA ALA A 263 -12.01 -21.01 -13.99
C ALA A 263 -11.86 -19.59 -13.38
N GLN A 264 -12.59 -19.29 -12.31
CA GLN A 264 -12.45 -18.01 -11.60
C GLN A 264 -11.04 -17.83 -10.99
N ALA A 265 -10.44 -18.90 -10.46
CA ALA A 265 -9.06 -18.85 -9.97
C ALA A 265 -8.06 -18.51 -11.09
N GLU A 266 -8.23 -19.08 -12.29
CA GLU A 266 -7.42 -18.73 -13.46
C GLU A 266 -7.60 -17.27 -13.90
N GLU A 267 -8.83 -16.73 -13.83
CA GLU A 267 -9.10 -15.32 -14.10
C GLU A 267 -8.37 -14.39 -13.13
N ILE A 268 -8.35 -14.73 -11.84
CA ILE A 268 -7.58 -13.97 -10.82
C ILE A 268 -6.09 -13.94 -11.18
N VAL A 269 -5.52 -15.07 -11.62
CA VAL A 269 -4.11 -15.13 -12.05
C VAL A 269 -3.85 -14.22 -13.24
N VAL A 270 -4.77 -14.14 -14.21
CA VAL A 270 -4.63 -13.24 -15.37
C VAL A 270 -4.65 -11.78 -14.95
N VAL A 271 -5.47 -11.43 -13.95
CA VAL A 271 -5.55 -10.07 -13.41
C VAL A 271 -4.27 -9.69 -12.67
N ILE A 272 -3.73 -10.60 -11.84
CA ILE A 272 -2.57 -10.34 -10.97
C ILE A 272 -1.25 -10.44 -11.73
N ALA A 273 -1.13 -11.42 -12.64
CA ALA A 273 0.03 -11.66 -13.47
C ALA A 273 -0.35 -11.60 -14.96
N PRO A 274 -0.58 -10.39 -15.52
CA PRO A 274 -0.84 -10.24 -16.94
C PRO A 274 0.31 -10.81 -17.77
N GLY A 275 0.02 -11.81 -18.60
CA GLY A 275 1.03 -12.56 -19.36
C GLY A 275 1.35 -13.95 -18.80
N ALA A 276 0.66 -14.41 -17.74
CA ALA A 276 0.74 -15.80 -17.30
C ALA A 276 0.42 -16.76 -18.46
N ASP A 277 1.37 -17.65 -18.77
CA ASP A 277 1.23 -18.62 -19.85
C ASP A 277 0.28 -19.78 -19.47
N ARG A 278 0.04 -20.68 -20.44
CA ARG A 278 -0.85 -21.83 -20.24
C ARG A 278 -0.35 -22.77 -19.14
N GLN A 279 0.97 -22.95 -19.01
CA GLN A 279 1.56 -23.81 -18.01
C GLN A 279 1.34 -23.25 -16.60
N ARG A 280 1.53 -21.94 -16.43
CA ARG A 280 1.29 -21.25 -15.16
C ARG A 280 -0.17 -21.32 -14.73
N LYS A 281 -1.10 -21.07 -15.65
CA LYS A 281 -2.54 -21.20 -15.38
C LYS A 281 -2.92 -22.61 -14.96
N SER A 282 -2.41 -23.62 -15.68
CA SER A 282 -2.64 -25.04 -15.34
C SER A 282 -2.11 -25.36 -13.95
N ALA A 283 -0.89 -24.92 -13.61
CA ALA A 283 -0.30 -25.18 -12.30
C ALA A 283 -1.13 -24.56 -11.16
N VAL A 284 -1.64 -23.33 -11.34
CA VAL A 284 -2.53 -22.71 -10.34
C VAL A 284 -3.86 -23.47 -10.25
N ARG A 285 -4.43 -23.86 -11.39
CA ARG A 285 -5.67 -24.65 -11.44
C ARG A 285 -5.52 -25.94 -10.63
N ASP A 286 -4.43 -26.68 -10.84
CA ASP A 286 -4.16 -27.95 -10.16
C ASP A 286 -3.93 -27.76 -8.66
N GLU A 287 -3.20 -26.72 -8.26
CA GLU A 287 -2.98 -26.35 -6.85
C GLU A 287 -4.30 -26.04 -6.15
N VAL A 288 -5.12 -25.16 -6.73
CA VAL A 288 -6.40 -24.75 -6.17
C VAL A 288 -7.35 -25.95 -6.08
N ALA A 289 -7.36 -26.81 -7.10
CA ALA A 289 -8.17 -28.03 -7.09
C ALA A 289 -7.79 -28.96 -5.93
N ARG A 290 -6.49 -29.13 -5.67
CA ARG A 290 -5.99 -29.92 -4.54
C ARG A 290 -6.38 -29.31 -3.20
N ILE A 291 -6.27 -27.99 -3.04
CA ILE A 291 -6.65 -27.29 -1.80
C ILE A 291 -8.16 -27.45 -1.54
N TYR A 292 -8.99 -27.27 -2.57
CA TYR A 292 -10.44 -27.48 -2.47
C TYR A 292 -10.79 -28.92 -2.09
N GLN A 293 -10.14 -29.91 -2.71
CA GLN A 293 -10.35 -31.31 -2.36
C GLN A 293 -9.93 -31.61 -0.92
N ARG A 294 -8.79 -31.08 -0.46
CA ARG A 294 -8.35 -31.24 0.93
C ARG A 294 -9.35 -30.63 1.91
N ALA A 295 -9.83 -29.41 1.65
CA ALA A 295 -10.84 -28.77 2.49
C ALA A 295 -12.14 -29.59 2.58
N ARG A 296 -12.63 -30.15 1.46
CA ARG A 296 -13.83 -31.04 1.45
C ARG A 296 -13.64 -32.34 2.21
N ALA A 297 -12.42 -32.88 2.23
CA ALA A 297 -12.13 -34.16 2.88
C ALA A 297 -12.00 -34.06 4.40
N LEU A 298 -11.75 -32.87 4.94
CA LEU A 298 -11.70 -32.64 6.38
C LEU A 298 -13.12 -32.65 6.99
N ASP A 299 -13.26 -33.24 8.18
CA ASP A 299 -14.44 -33.03 9.01
C ASP A 299 -14.49 -31.59 9.55
N ASP A 300 -15.59 -31.23 10.21
CA ASP A 300 -15.78 -29.84 10.66
C ASP A 300 -14.78 -29.38 11.71
N VAL A 301 -14.36 -30.28 12.61
CA VAL A 301 -13.40 -29.93 13.65
C VAL A 301 -12.02 -29.74 13.03
N ALA A 302 -11.57 -30.69 12.21
CA ALA A 302 -10.28 -30.63 11.53
C ALA A 302 -10.20 -29.44 10.57
N PHE A 303 -11.27 -29.13 9.86
CA PHE A 303 -11.33 -27.95 9.02
C PHE A 303 -11.19 -26.66 9.82
N GLU A 304 -11.90 -26.51 10.94
CA GLU A 304 -11.83 -25.28 11.72
C GLU A 304 -10.44 -25.06 12.35
N LEU A 305 -9.70 -26.13 12.63
CA LEU A 305 -8.29 -26.07 13.02
C LEU A 305 -7.37 -25.65 11.86
N ASP A 306 -7.58 -26.19 10.65
CA ASP A 306 -6.71 -26.00 9.49
C ASP A 306 -7.10 -24.82 8.56
N ARG A 307 -8.28 -24.21 8.75
CA ARG A 307 -8.87 -23.25 7.80
C ARG A 307 -7.94 -22.09 7.45
N ASN A 308 -7.17 -21.60 8.42
CA ASN A 308 -6.26 -20.47 8.23
C ASN A 308 -5.05 -20.86 7.36
N GLN A 309 -4.53 -22.07 7.55
CA GLN A 309 -3.45 -22.60 6.72
C GLN A 309 -3.94 -22.85 5.29
N LEU A 310 -5.10 -23.50 5.14
CA LEU A 310 -5.73 -23.74 3.83
C LEU A 310 -6.02 -22.44 3.10
N ALA A 311 -6.49 -21.40 3.80
CA ALA A 311 -6.72 -20.09 3.23
C ALA A 311 -5.41 -19.43 2.77
N ALA A 312 -4.34 -19.51 3.56
CA ALA A 312 -3.02 -19.01 3.16
C ALA A 312 -2.48 -19.75 1.92
N GLU A 313 -2.64 -21.07 1.85
CA GLU A 313 -2.30 -21.87 0.66
C GLU A 313 -3.12 -21.45 -0.56
N LEU A 314 -4.44 -21.25 -0.40
CA LEU A 314 -5.33 -20.80 -1.48
C LEU A 314 -4.95 -19.43 -2.00
N THR A 315 -4.65 -18.48 -1.09
CA THR A 315 -4.19 -17.14 -1.44
C THR A 315 -2.86 -17.20 -2.19
N ARG A 316 -1.87 -17.98 -1.72
CA ARG A 316 -0.60 -18.14 -2.44
C ARG A 316 -0.77 -18.79 -3.82
N ALA A 317 -1.67 -19.75 -3.95
CA ALA A 317 -1.94 -20.43 -5.21
C ALA A 317 -2.57 -19.47 -6.24
N THR A 318 -3.57 -18.69 -5.81
CA THR A 318 -4.32 -17.77 -6.70
C THR A 318 -3.60 -16.45 -6.94
N ARG A 319 -2.74 -16.04 -6.00
CA ARG A 319 -1.99 -14.79 -6.02
C ARG A 319 -0.51 -15.09 -5.82
N PRO A 320 0.12 -15.87 -6.70
CA PRO A 320 1.52 -16.14 -6.53
C PRO A 320 2.27 -14.81 -6.62
N GLY A 321 2.98 -14.46 -5.54
CA GLY A 321 3.90 -13.33 -5.57
C GLY A 321 4.86 -13.50 -6.76
N PRO A 322 5.40 -12.40 -7.31
CA PRO A 322 6.45 -12.52 -8.31
C PRO A 322 7.57 -13.40 -7.75
N GLU A 323 8.10 -14.33 -8.55
CA GLU A 323 9.29 -15.08 -8.15
C GLU A 323 10.41 -14.08 -7.92
N GLN A 324 10.80 -13.92 -6.65
CA GLN A 324 11.87 -13.03 -6.25
C GLN A 324 13.08 -13.86 -5.89
N THR A 325 14.21 -13.54 -6.52
CA THR A 325 15.51 -14.01 -6.03
C THR A 325 15.74 -13.49 -4.61
N ASP A 326 16.58 -14.18 -3.83
CA ASP A 326 16.98 -13.71 -2.50
C ASP A 326 17.55 -12.29 -2.50
N ARG A 327 18.21 -11.91 -3.59
CA ARG A 327 18.73 -10.55 -3.77
C ARG A 327 17.59 -9.54 -3.93
N GLN A 328 16.58 -9.85 -4.73
CA GLN A 328 15.41 -8.98 -4.91
C GLN A 328 14.62 -8.84 -3.61
N ARG A 329 14.39 -9.94 -2.89
CA ARG A 329 13.72 -9.93 -1.59
C ARG A 329 14.44 -9.00 -0.60
N ARG A 330 15.75 -9.19 -0.40
CA ARG A 330 16.57 -8.32 0.48
C ARG A 330 16.50 -6.85 0.08
N TYR A 331 16.56 -6.58 -1.23
CA TYR A 331 16.45 -5.23 -1.75
C TYR A 331 15.08 -4.62 -1.44
N MET A 332 13.99 -5.34 -1.70
CA MET A 332 12.62 -4.86 -1.45
C MET A 332 12.35 -4.64 0.04
N THR A 333 12.87 -5.52 0.89
CA THR A 333 12.84 -5.34 2.34
C THR A 333 13.51 -4.02 2.76
N ALA A 334 14.73 -3.76 2.28
CA ALA A 334 15.40 -2.49 2.58
C ALA A 334 14.67 -1.30 1.96
N PHE A 335 14.15 -1.41 0.73
CA PHE A 335 13.36 -0.37 0.08
C PHE A 335 12.20 0.08 0.99
N PHE A 336 11.39 -0.85 1.50
CA PHE A 336 10.23 -0.47 2.34
C PHE A 336 10.62 -0.04 3.75
N LEU A 337 11.70 -0.59 4.32
CA LEU A 337 12.15 -0.24 5.68
C LEU A 337 12.99 1.04 5.77
N THR A 338 13.45 1.57 4.62
CA THR A 338 14.32 2.76 4.57
C THR A 338 13.79 3.86 3.66
N VAL A 339 12.50 3.83 3.30
CA VAL A 339 11.81 4.93 2.60
C VAL A 339 12.17 6.27 3.23
N PRO A 340 12.44 7.35 2.47
CA PRO A 340 12.72 8.66 3.06
C PRO A 340 11.65 9.04 4.11
N GLY A 341 12.07 9.60 5.24
CA GLY A 341 11.22 9.86 6.40
C GLY A 341 10.92 8.64 7.28
N ALA A 342 11.39 7.42 6.96
CA ALA A 342 11.21 6.24 7.82
C ALA A 342 11.76 6.42 9.24
N VAL A 343 12.71 7.34 9.43
CA VAL A 343 13.21 7.74 10.76
C VAL A 343 12.07 8.13 11.71
N ASP A 344 11.06 8.85 11.22
CA ASP A 344 9.88 9.24 12.01
C ASP A 344 9.11 8.02 12.53
N ALA A 345 8.97 6.98 11.70
CA ALA A 345 8.27 5.75 12.06
C ALA A 345 9.03 4.98 13.15
N TYR A 346 10.36 4.89 13.04
CA TYR A 346 11.18 4.28 14.08
C TYR A 346 11.21 5.09 15.37
N ASP A 347 11.30 6.41 15.30
CA ASP A 347 11.26 7.26 16.50
C ASP A 347 9.90 7.17 17.20
N ALA A 348 8.79 7.05 16.45
CA ALA A 348 7.47 6.77 17.01
C ALA A 348 7.39 5.39 17.68
N LEU A 349 7.96 4.35 17.06
CA LEU A 349 8.04 3.01 17.66
C LEU A 349 8.87 3.01 18.95
N LEU A 350 10.06 3.59 18.93
CA LEU A 350 10.95 3.65 20.10
C LEU A 350 10.29 4.35 21.29
N ARG A 351 9.59 5.47 21.05
CA ARG A 351 8.80 6.14 22.11
C ARG A 351 7.71 5.25 22.70
N ARG A 352 7.10 4.36 21.92
CA ARG A 352 6.09 3.40 22.42
C ARG A 352 6.75 2.33 23.29
N LEU A 353 7.81 1.70 22.80
CA LEU A 353 8.57 0.68 23.54
C LEU A 353 9.12 1.21 24.86
N ASP A 354 9.62 2.45 24.88
CA ASP A 354 10.12 3.09 26.10
C ASP A 354 8.99 3.31 27.13
N ARG A 355 7.77 3.67 26.69
CA ARG A 355 6.59 3.80 27.58
C ARG A 355 6.11 2.46 28.11
N GLU A 356 6.07 1.44 27.26
CA GLU A 356 5.66 0.07 27.65
C GLU A 356 6.62 -0.51 28.68
N THR A 357 7.94 -0.31 28.50
CA THR A 357 8.96 -0.73 29.45
C THR A 357 8.80 -0.01 30.79
N ALA A 358 8.51 1.30 30.79
CA ALA A 358 8.30 2.08 32.00
C ALA A 358 6.99 1.73 32.75
N ALA A 359 6.03 1.08 32.09
CA ALA A 359 4.74 0.70 32.66
C ALA A 359 4.76 -0.67 33.35
N VAL A 360 5.85 -1.45 33.22
CA VAL A 360 6.03 -2.73 33.92
C VAL A 360 6.58 -2.44 35.32
N PRO A 361 5.80 -2.66 36.40
CA PRO A 361 6.17 -2.30 37.77
C PRO A 361 7.24 -3.20 38.39
#